data_AF-A0A2S3H252-F1
#
_entry.id   AF-A0A2S3H252-F1
#
_cell.length_a   1.000
_cell.length_b   1.000
_cell.length_c   1.000
_cell.angle_alpha   90.00
_cell.angle_beta   90.00
_cell.angle_gamma   90.00
#
_symmetry.space_group_name_H-M   'P 1'
#
loop_
_entity.id
_entity.type
_entity.pdbx_description
1 polymer ?
#
loop_
_entity_poly.entity_id
_entity_poly.type
_entity_poly.pdbx_seq_one_letter_code
_entity_poly.pdbx_strand_id
1 'polypeptide(L)'
;MAVEEAAESCGSHAAAAAASGGGAAGPATSSSSAAAAAQARKQQQQQRHKLEVYTEVLRRLHESGLPEARAPGFDDELWNHFNRLPARYAMDVNVERAEDVLTHRRLLEQARDPAQRPAFAVRAVQVSPILDGNQTDADSNTVGEEVASRLLNRQQSIHPPPAFGSSTNLEALALEASKSQGQDHDSTSDNGRSMYRPMHEITFSTIDKPKLLSELTSLLGELGLNIQEAHAFSTNDGYSLDVFVVVGWHDEETEDLVEAVQKEIGRIEETQAWSSSHSWSTPVENMQVAENSAADRVEIPTDGASEWEIDVKLLKFGNKVASGSYGDLYRGTYCSQDVAIKVLKPERINVDMQREFAQEVYIMRKVRHKNVVQFIGACTKPPNLCIVTEYMSGGSVYDYLHKHKGVFKLPALIGVAMDVSKGMSYLHQNNIIHRDLKTANLLMDENGTVKVADFGVARVKAQSGVMTAETGTYRWMAPEVIEHKPYDHKADVFSFGILLWELLTGKIPYEYLTPLQAAVGVVQKGLRPTIPKHTHAKLSELLQKCWQQDPALRPDFSEILETLQRIAEEVGDEHEGKNKDKLLGGFFSALRGRGH
;
A
#
# COMPACT_ATOMS: atom_id res chain seq x y z
N MET A 1 -36.99 -16.02 -20.01
CA MET A 1 -37.43 -17.36 -19.56
C MET A 1 -36.43 -18.48 -19.93
N ALA A 2 -35.13 -18.18 -19.93
CA ALA A 2 -34.07 -19.18 -20.02
C ALA A 2 -32.81 -18.61 -19.34
N VAL A 3 -32.94 -18.14 -18.08
CA VAL A 3 -31.81 -17.75 -17.21
C VAL A 3 -32.21 -17.96 -15.73
N GLU A 4 -32.93 -19.03 -15.41
CA GLU A 4 -33.36 -19.33 -14.03
C GLU A 4 -33.18 -20.82 -13.68
N GLU A 5 -32.20 -21.49 -14.30
CA GLU A 5 -32.02 -22.94 -14.15
C GLU A 5 -30.54 -23.39 -14.04
N ALA A 6 -29.69 -22.57 -13.40
CA ALA A 6 -28.29 -22.94 -13.11
C ALA A 6 -27.91 -22.86 -11.62
N ALA A 7 -28.86 -22.55 -10.73
CA ALA A 7 -28.61 -22.38 -9.28
C ALA A 7 -29.06 -23.57 -8.40
N GLU A 8 -29.65 -24.64 -8.93
CA GLU A 8 -30.21 -25.75 -8.13
C GLU A 8 -29.56 -27.14 -8.33
N SER A 9 -28.43 -27.27 -9.05
CA SER A 9 -27.85 -28.59 -9.37
C SER A 9 -26.48 -28.92 -8.73
N CYS A 10 -26.19 -28.43 -7.52
CA CYS A 10 -25.00 -28.90 -6.75
C CYS A 10 -25.26 -29.10 -5.25
N GLY A 11 -26.52 -29.36 -4.89
CA GLY A 11 -26.97 -29.51 -3.50
C GLY A 11 -27.60 -30.87 -3.17
N SER A 12 -27.21 -31.97 -3.83
CA SER A 12 -27.79 -33.28 -3.52
C SER A 12 -26.99 -34.47 -4.06
N HIS A 13 -25.80 -34.74 -3.53
CA HIS A 13 -25.20 -36.09 -3.55
C HIS A 13 -23.98 -36.19 -2.63
N ALA A 14 -24.21 -36.34 -1.31
CA ALA A 14 -23.25 -36.94 -0.38
C ALA A 14 -23.90 -37.25 0.98
N ALA A 15 -24.94 -38.08 1.00
CA ALA A 15 -25.48 -38.64 2.24
C ALA A 15 -26.12 -40.02 1.98
N ALA A 16 -25.29 -41.06 1.87
CA ALA A 16 -25.64 -42.45 2.20
C ALA A 16 -24.48 -43.41 1.86
N ALA A 17 -23.65 -43.75 2.86
CA ALA A 17 -23.11 -45.11 3.05
C ALA A 17 -22.15 -45.16 4.25
N ALA A 18 -22.15 -46.32 4.92
CA ALA A 18 -21.23 -46.80 5.96
C ALA A 18 -21.46 -46.29 7.39
N ALA A 19 -22.51 -46.83 8.02
CA ALA A 19 -22.43 -47.24 9.42
C ALA A 19 -21.91 -48.69 9.47
N SER A 20 -20.70 -48.90 10.00
CA SER A 20 -20.32 -50.01 10.90
C SER A 20 -18.79 -50.07 11.08
N GLY A 21 -18.31 -49.83 12.29
CA GLY A 21 -16.90 -50.06 12.66
C GLY A 21 -16.46 -49.14 13.79
N GLY A 22 -16.65 -49.59 15.03
CA GLY A 22 -16.22 -48.87 16.23
C GLY A 22 -14.70 -48.84 16.38
N GLY A 23 -14.18 -47.72 16.89
CA GLY A 23 -12.78 -47.55 17.27
C GLY A 23 -12.53 -46.14 17.79
N ALA A 24 -12.22 -46.02 19.08
CA ALA A 24 -12.07 -44.77 19.82
C ALA A 24 -10.84 -43.94 19.41
N ALA A 25 -10.98 -42.62 19.26
CA ALA A 25 -9.91 -41.62 19.40
C ALA A 25 -10.52 -40.21 19.58
N GLY A 26 -9.96 -39.42 20.51
CA GLY A 26 -10.50 -38.14 21.03
C GLY A 26 -10.35 -36.90 20.11
N PRO A 27 -10.81 -35.71 20.56
CA PRO A 27 -11.06 -34.57 19.69
C PRO A 27 -9.85 -33.63 19.59
N ALA A 28 -9.32 -33.44 18.37
CA ALA A 28 -8.32 -32.40 18.10
C ALA A 28 -8.26 -31.99 16.61
N THR A 29 -9.35 -31.50 16.00
CA THR A 29 -9.34 -31.03 14.59
C THR A 29 -10.39 -29.94 14.25
N SER A 30 -10.76 -29.04 15.17
CA SER A 30 -11.83 -28.06 14.89
C SER A 30 -11.37 -26.67 14.39
N SER A 31 -10.09 -26.29 14.44
CA SER A 31 -9.64 -24.93 14.11
C SER A 31 -9.21 -24.72 12.65
N SER A 32 -8.69 -25.76 11.98
CA SER A 32 -8.18 -25.68 10.59
C SER A 32 -9.29 -25.57 9.54
N SER A 33 -10.41 -26.28 9.71
CA SER A 33 -11.54 -26.19 8.80
C SER A 33 -12.27 -24.84 8.91
N ALA A 34 -12.26 -24.23 10.09
CA ALA A 34 -12.91 -22.96 10.35
C ALA A 34 -12.24 -21.79 9.59
N ALA A 35 -10.90 -21.77 9.49
CA ALA A 35 -10.17 -20.73 8.76
C ALA A 35 -10.32 -20.85 7.24
N ALA A 36 -10.25 -22.08 6.70
CA ALA A 36 -10.51 -22.33 5.28
C ALA A 36 -11.97 -22.02 4.91
N ALA A 37 -12.92 -22.39 5.78
CA ALA A 37 -14.33 -22.04 5.61
C ALA A 37 -14.56 -20.51 5.72
N ALA A 38 -13.85 -19.81 6.61
CA ALA A 38 -13.93 -18.35 6.73
C ALA A 38 -13.39 -17.64 5.47
N GLN A 39 -12.30 -18.16 4.88
CA GLN A 39 -11.73 -17.61 3.65
C GLN A 39 -12.62 -17.89 2.42
N ALA A 40 -13.16 -19.11 2.32
CA ALA A 40 -14.14 -19.45 1.29
C ALA A 40 -15.41 -18.57 1.42
N ARG A 41 -15.90 -18.35 2.64
CA ARG A 41 -17.01 -17.41 2.92
C ARG A 41 -16.68 -15.99 2.51
N LYS A 42 -15.45 -15.50 2.77
CA LYS A 42 -15.02 -14.16 2.38
C LYS A 42 -14.95 -13.98 0.86
N GLN A 43 -14.41 -14.98 0.14
CA GLN A 43 -14.39 -14.98 -1.33
C GLN A 43 -15.80 -15.06 -1.91
N GLN A 44 -16.65 -15.93 -1.35
CA GLN A 44 -18.05 -16.04 -1.76
C GLN A 44 -18.83 -14.74 -1.48
N GLN A 45 -18.54 -14.07 -0.37
CA GLN A 45 -19.16 -12.78 -0.03
C GLN A 45 -18.70 -11.66 -0.98
N GLN A 46 -17.41 -11.61 -1.33
CA GLN A 46 -16.89 -10.65 -2.33
C GLN A 46 -17.50 -10.88 -3.70
N GLN A 47 -17.64 -12.14 -4.12
CA GLN A 47 -18.21 -12.48 -5.41
C GLN A 47 -19.72 -12.23 -5.48
N ARG A 48 -20.43 -12.45 -4.36
CA ARG A 48 -21.83 -12.08 -4.22
C ARG A 48 -22.04 -10.57 -4.30
N HIS A 49 -21.22 -9.79 -3.60
CA HIS A 49 -21.32 -8.33 -3.65
C HIS A 49 -21.00 -7.78 -5.04
N LYS A 50 -19.99 -8.35 -5.72
CA LYS A 50 -19.67 -8.03 -7.11
C LYS A 50 -20.84 -8.31 -8.07
N LEU A 51 -21.58 -9.40 -7.84
CA LEU A 51 -22.80 -9.72 -8.58
C LEU A 51 -23.93 -8.73 -8.30
N GLU A 52 -24.12 -8.34 -7.04
CA GLU A 52 -25.13 -7.33 -6.65
C GLU A 52 -24.88 -5.98 -7.33
N VAL A 53 -23.63 -5.51 -7.29
CA VAL A 53 -23.20 -4.25 -7.94
C VAL A 53 -23.34 -4.33 -9.45
N TYR A 54 -22.90 -5.43 -10.06
CA TYR A 54 -23.08 -5.66 -11.50
C TYR A 54 -24.55 -5.61 -11.90
N THR A 55 -25.43 -6.28 -11.14
CA THR A 55 -26.86 -6.34 -11.45
C THR A 55 -27.49 -4.95 -11.37
N GLU A 56 -27.10 -4.15 -10.38
CA GLU A 56 -27.60 -2.77 -10.22
C GLU A 56 -27.09 -1.84 -11.33
N VAL A 57 -25.82 -1.95 -11.71
CA VAL A 57 -25.23 -1.21 -12.85
C VAL A 57 -25.94 -1.61 -14.16
N LEU A 58 -26.13 -2.91 -14.38
CA LEU A 58 -26.80 -3.45 -15.57
C LEU A 58 -28.25 -2.91 -15.67
N ARG A 59 -28.99 -2.92 -14.56
CA ARG A 59 -30.35 -2.40 -14.47
C ARG A 59 -30.39 -0.92 -14.85
N ARG A 60 -29.51 -0.10 -14.26
CA ARG A 60 -29.44 1.35 -14.54
C ARG A 60 -29.03 1.66 -15.98
N LEU A 61 -28.12 0.88 -16.58
CA LEU A 61 -27.72 1.04 -17.99
C LEU A 61 -28.86 0.69 -18.96
N HIS A 62 -29.70 -0.28 -18.62
CA HIS A 62 -30.90 -0.57 -19.40
C HIS A 62 -31.96 0.55 -19.28
N GLU A 63 -32.11 1.11 -18.09
CA GLU A 63 -33.04 2.22 -17.81
C GLU A 63 -32.60 3.55 -18.45
N SER A 64 -31.30 3.80 -18.56
CA SER A 64 -30.77 5.00 -19.22
C SER A 64 -30.99 5.03 -20.74
N GLY A 65 -31.37 3.89 -21.33
CA GLY A 65 -31.75 3.80 -22.74
C GLY A 65 -30.58 3.94 -23.73
N LEU A 66 -29.34 3.79 -23.26
CA LEU A 66 -28.15 3.89 -24.10
C LEU A 66 -28.15 2.82 -25.20
N PRO A 67 -27.80 3.16 -26.47
CA PRO A 67 -27.77 2.19 -27.57
C PRO A 67 -26.81 1.01 -27.33
N GLU A 68 -25.69 1.27 -26.65
CA GLU A 68 -24.66 0.28 -26.33
C GLU A 68 -25.19 -0.81 -25.38
N ALA A 69 -26.07 -0.45 -24.45
CA ALA A 69 -26.69 -1.39 -23.50
C ALA A 69 -27.75 -2.32 -24.16
N ARG A 70 -28.17 -2.03 -25.40
CA ARG A 70 -29.13 -2.85 -26.16
C ARG A 70 -28.45 -3.81 -27.13
N ALA A 71 -27.12 -3.81 -27.19
CA ALA A 71 -26.37 -4.69 -28.08
C ALA A 71 -26.48 -6.16 -27.63
N PRO A 72 -26.57 -7.12 -28.57
CA PRO A 72 -26.57 -8.53 -28.23
C PRO A 72 -25.23 -8.93 -27.60
N GLY A 73 -25.26 -9.57 -26.42
CA GLY A 73 -24.05 -9.98 -25.68
C GLY A 73 -23.51 -8.94 -24.70
N PHE A 74 -24.13 -7.75 -24.60
CA PHE A 74 -23.71 -6.68 -23.70
C PHE A 74 -23.60 -7.13 -22.23
N ASP A 75 -24.56 -7.91 -21.74
CA ASP A 75 -24.62 -8.41 -20.37
C ASP A 75 -23.37 -9.25 -20.02
N ASP A 76 -22.98 -10.16 -20.93
CA ASP A 76 -21.83 -11.04 -20.79
C ASP A 76 -20.52 -10.24 -20.83
N GLU A 77 -20.44 -9.25 -21.72
CA GLU A 77 -19.26 -8.39 -21.84
C GLU A 77 -19.09 -7.49 -20.62
N LEU A 78 -20.18 -6.94 -20.09
CA LEU A 78 -20.17 -6.16 -18.85
C LEU A 78 -19.75 -7.03 -17.67
N TRP A 79 -20.24 -8.27 -17.59
CA TRP A 79 -19.82 -9.20 -16.55
C TRP A 79 -18.33 -9.56 -16.67
N ASN A 80 -17.83 -9.72 -17.89
CA ASN A 80 -16.41 -9.95 -18.14
C ASN A 80 -15.55 -8.75 -17.70
N HIS A 81 -16.00 -7.52 -17.96
CA HIS A 81 -15.35 -6.29 -17.46
C HIS A 81 -15.20 -6.32 -15.93
N PHE A 82 -16.28 -6.61 -15.21
CA PHE A 82 -16.20 -6.77 -13.76
C PHE A 82 -15.20 -7.87 -13.39
N ASN A 83 -15.25 -9.06 -14.01
CA ASN A 83 -14.36 -10.18 -13.70
C ASN A 83 -12.88 -9.92 -13.99
N ARG A 84 -12.55 -9.06 -14.95
CA ARG A 84 -11.18 -8.63 -15.24
C ARG A 84 -10.60 -7.74 -14.14
N LEU A 85 -11.45 -6.99 -13.44
CA LEU A 85 -11.07 -6.05 -12.39
C LEU A 85 -11.13 -6.66 -10.98
N PRO A 86 -10.32 -6.16 -10.03
CA PRO A 86 -10.28 -6.66 -8.66
C PRO A 86 -11.61 -6.40 -7.94
N ALA A 87 -11.93 -7.20 -6.92
CA ALA A 87 -13.19 -7.08 -6.19
C ALA A 87 -13.44 -5.67 -5.61
N ARG A 88 -12.38 -4.93 -5.29
CA ARG A 88 -12.45 -3.55 -4.80
C ARG A 88 -13.07 -2.57 -5.80
N TYR A 89 -12.89 -2.80 -7.11
CA TYR A 89 -13.54 -1.97 -8.13
C TYR A 89 -15.06 -1.96 -7.94
N ALA A 90 -15.67 -3.13 -7.69
CA ALA A 90 -17.10 -3.23 -7.45
C ALA A 90 -17.53 -2.63 -6.09
N MET A 91 -16.63 -2.57 -5.11
CA MET A 91 -16.92 -1.95 -3.81
C MET A 91 -16.90 -0.42 -3.87
N ASP A 92 -16.01 0.13 -4.71
CA ASP A 92 -15.68 1.55 -4.71
C ASP A 92 -16.40 2.32 -5.83
N VAL A 93 -16.87 1.63 -6.88
CA VAL A 93 -17.53 2.28 -8.03
C VAL A 93 -18.91 2.80 -7.65
N ASN A 94 -19.19 4.04 -8.04
CA ASN A 94 -20.47 4.66 -7.81
C ASN A 94 -21.54 4.08 -8.75
N VAL A 95 -22.37 3.17 -8.21
CA VAL A 95 -23.48 2.55 -8.96
C VAL A 95 -24.50 3.56 -9.46
N GLU A 96 -24.57 4.76 -8.88
CA GLU A 96 -25.50 5.78 -9.34
C GLU A 96 -25.18 6.33 -10.72
N ARG A 97 -23.93 6.15 -11.15
CA ARG A 97 -23.38 6.59 -12.44
C ARG A 97 -22.90 5.39 -13.25
N ALA A 98 -23.84 4.54 -13.63
CA ALA A 98 -23.53 3.30 -14.33
C ALA A 98 -22.80 3.52 -15.67
N GLU A 99 -23.00 4.67 -16.33
CA GLU A 99 -22.23 5.09 -17.52
C GLU A 99 -20.71 5.23 -17.30
N ASP A 100 -20.24 5.46 -16.08
CA ASP A 100 -18.82 5.56 -15.79
C ASP A 100 -18.14 4.19 -15.97
N VAL A 101 -18.86 3.12 -15.63
CA VAL A 101 -18.42 1.74 -15.88
C VAL A 101 -18.23 1.47 -17.37
N LEU A 102 -19.08 2.05 -18.23
CA LEU A 102 -18.91 1.95 -19.69
C LEU A 102 -17.68 2.71 -20.17
N THR A 103 -17.44 3.89 -19.62
CA THR A 103 -16.23 4.67 -19.93
C THR A 103 -14.97 3.89 -19.56
N HIS A 104 -14.92 3.30 -18.35
CA HIS A 104 -13.81 2.46 -17.91
C HIS A 104 -13.59 1.25 -18.84
N ARG A 105 -14.68 0.57 -19.22
CA ARG A 105 -14.64 -0.56 -20.14
C ARG A 105 -14.08 -0.15 -21.50
N ARG A 106 -14.55 0.98 -22.06
CA ARG A 106 -14.12 1.50 -23.35
C ARG A 106 -12.64 1.87 -23.34
N LEU A 107 -12.16 2.56 -22.30
CA LEU A 107 -10.76 2.93 -22.16
C LEU A 107 -9.84 1.70 -22.10
N LEU A 108 -10.25 0.67 -21.34
CA LEU A 108 -9.51 -0.60 -21.29
C LEU A 108 -9.47 -1.34 -22.63
N GLU A 109 -10.50 -1.21 -23.46
CA GLU A 109 -10.51 -1.79 -24.80
C GLU A 109 -9.64 -0.98 -25.78
N GLN A 110 -9.72 0.36 -25.72
CA GLN A 110 -8.87 1.26 -26.52
C GLN A 110 -7.38 1.07 -26.20
N ALA A 111 -7.04 0.88 -24.92
CA ALA A 111 -5.66 0.64 -24.49
C ALA A 111 -5.05 -0.64 -25.08
N ARG A 112 -5.84 -1.54 -25.68
CA ARG A 112 -5.35 -2.73 -26.39
C ARG A 112 -4.68 -2.38 -27.71
N ASP A 113 -5.14 -1.33 -28.39
CA ASP A 113 -4.50 -0.80 -29.58
C ASP A 113 -3.24 -0.01 -29.18
N PRO A 114 -2.03 -0.43 -29.60
CA PRO A 114 -0.80 0.32 -29.31
C PRO A 114 -0.82 1.76 -29.81
N ALA A 115 -1.59 2.08 -30.86
CA ALA A 115 -1.67 3.42 -31.43
C ALA A 115 -2.59 4.37 -30.62
N GLN A 116 -3.42 3.83 -29.74
CA GLN A 116 -4.34 4.59 -28.89
C GLN A 116 -3.89 4.65 -27.43
N ARG A 117 -2.66 4.19 -27.14
CA ARG A 117 -2.13 4.13 -25.78
C ARG A 117 -1.27 5.38 -25.49
N PRO A 118 -1.35 5.97 -24.29
CA PRO A 118 -2.36 5.71 -23.25
C PRO A 118 -3.75 6.22 -23.69
N ALA A 119 -4.79 5.41 -23.46
CA ALA A 119 -6.17 5.83 -23.69
C ALA A 119 -6.62 6.63 -22.47
N PHE A 120 -7.30 7.77 -22.65
CA PHE A 120 -7.77 8.55 -21.51
C PHE A 120 -9.09 9.28 -21.78
N ALA A 121 -9.76 9.66 -20.70
CA ALA A 121 -10.95 10.51 -20.72
C ALA A 121 -10.85 11.55 -19.61
N VAL A 122 -11.36 12.75 -19.88
CA VAL A 122 -11.45 13.86 -18.92
C VAL A 122 -12.91 14.26 -18.81
N ARG A 123 -13.37 14.55 -17.59
CA ARG A 123 -14.71 15.11 -17.36
C ARG A 123 -14.73 16.05 -16.17
N ALA A 124 -15.66 17.01 -16.15
CA ALA A 124 -15.93 17.84 -14.98
C ALA A 124 -16.75 17.06 -13.95
N VAL A 125 -16.39 17.17 -12.66
CA VAL A 125 -17.07 16.53 -11.53
C VAL A 125 -17.31 17.52 -10.40
N GLN A 126 -18.33 17.29 -9.57
CA GLN A 126 -18.65 18.15 -8.43
C GLN A 126 -19.10 17.32 -7.22
N VAL A 127 -18.76 17.80 -6.03
CA VAL A 127 -19.19 17.19 -4.77
C VAL A 127 -20.15 18.15 -4.08
N SER A 128 -21.40 17.72 -3.88
CA SER A 128 -22.44 18.54 -3.26
C SER A 128 -22.27 18.56 -1.74
N PRO A 129 -22.25 19.72 -1.06
CA PRO A 129 -22.19 19.75 0.39
C PRO A 129 -23.52 19.29 1.01
N ILE A 130 -23.45 18.40 2.01
CA ILE A 130 -24.63 18.03 2.81
C ILE A 130 -24.97 19.20 3.74
N LEU A 131 -26.11 19.86 3.52
CA LEU A 131 -26.72 20.72 4.54
C LEU A 131 -27.35 19.83 5.60
N ASP A 132 -26.68 19.67 6.73
CA ASP A 132 -27.22 18.96 7.91
C ASP A 132 -28.49 19.66 8.40
N GLY A 133 -29.64 19.15 7.97
CA GLY A 133 -30.95 19.48 8.51
C GLY A 133 -31.17 18.73 9.82
N ASN A 134 -30.50 19.13 10.90
CA ASN A 134 -30.92 18.77 12.26
C ASN A 134 -30.29 19.67 13.32
N GLN A 135 -30.94 20.80 13.57
CA GLN A 135 -30.91 21.49 14.87
C GLN A 135 -32.26 22.17 15.05
N THR A 136 -33.19 21.43 15.66
CA THR A 136 -34.34 22.03 16.34
C THR A 136 -33.84 22.61 17.65
N ASP A 137 -33.78 23.93 17.75
CA ASP A 137 -34.13 24.63 18.98
C ASP A 137 -34.57 26.06 18.63
N ALA A 138 -35.68 26.44 19.26
CA ALA A 138 -36.47 27.63 18.99
C ALA A 138 -35.71 28.94 19.31
N ASP A 139 -35.83 29.94 18.43
CA ASP A 139 -36.56 31.19 18.74
C ASP A 139 -36.54 32.20 17.58
N SER A 140 -37.75 32.66 17.19
CA SER A 140 -38.06 34.05 16.80
C SER A 140 -37.17 34.76 15.75
N ASN A 141 -37.57 34.74 14.48
CA ASN A 141 -38.16 35.90 13.79
C ASN A 141 -38.25 35.74 12.26
N THR A 142 -39.38 36.17 11.75
CA THR A 142 -39.84 36.19 10.35
C THR A 142 -38.96 37.03 9.42
N VAL A 143 -37.89 36.45 8.86
CA VAL A 143 -37.27 36.88 7.56
C VAL A 143 -36.63 35.70 6.77
N GLY A 144 -36.66 34.47 7.30
CA GLY A 144 -35.85 33.36 6.76
C GLY A 144 -36.44 32.54 5.60
N GLU A 145 -37.76 32.50 5.43
CA GLU A 145 -38.41 31.54 4.50
C GLU A 145 -38.31 31.94 3.02
N GLU A 146 -38.20 33.23 2.68
CA GLU A 146 -37.99 33.68 1.30
C GLU A 146 -36.52 33.59 0.84
N VAL A 147 -35.56 33.55 1.77
CA VAL A 147 -34.13 33.43 1.44
C VAL A 147 -33.73 31.96 1.31
N ALA A 148 -34.28 31.08 2.16
CA ALA A 148 -34.07 29.63 2.07
C ALA A 148 -34.64 29.06 0.76
N SER A 149 -35.83 29.50 0.33
CA SER A 149 -36.43 29.08 -0.95
C SER A 149 -35.70 29.65 -2.18
N ARG A 150 -35.07 30.83 -2.08
CA ARG A 150 -34.20 31.38 -3.14
C ARG A 150 -32.81 30.73 -3.22
N LEU A 151 -32.29 30.21 -2.10
CA LEU A 151 -31.04 29.44 -2.08
C LEU A 151 -31.24 27.99 -2.56
N LEU A 152 -32.36 27.35 -2.21
CA LEU A 152 -32.70 26.00 -2.65
C LEU A 152 -32.98 25.90 -4.17
N ASN A 153 -33.44 26.98 -4.80
CA ASN A 153 -33.65 27.01 -6.25
C ASN A 153 -32.37 27.32 -7.07
N ARG A 154 -31.22 27.60 -6.43
CA ARG A 154 -29.99 28.04 -7.12
C ARG A 154 -28.82 27.05 -7.02
N GLN A 155 -28.96 25.93 -6.31
CA GLN A 155 -27.93 24.90 -6.16
C GLN A 155 -28.39 23.56 -6.76
N GLN A 156 -28.80 23.55 -8.02
CA GLN A 156 -28.68 22.32 -8.81
C GLN A 156 -27.19 22.14 -9.12
N SER A 157 -26.57 21.10 -8.57
CA SER A 157 -25.20 20.69 -8.96
C SER A 157 -25.18 20.52 -10.48
N ILE A 158 -24.32 21.30 -11.15
CA ILE A 158 -24.26 21.35 -12.63
C ILE A 158 -23.50 20.12 -13.17
N HIS A 159 -22.57 19.57 -12.37
CA HIS A 159 -21.70 18.47 -12.76
C HIS A 159 -21.92 17.21 -11.89
N PRO A 160 -21.69 16.01 -12.45
CA PRO A 160 -21.86 14.74 -11.73
C PRO A 160 -20.83 14.52 -10.61
N PRO A 161 -21.11 13.67 -9.61
CA PRO A 161 -20.09 13.23 -8.65
C PRO A 161 -19.02 12.35 -9.31
N PRO A 162 -17.82 12.25 -8.71
CA PRO A 162 -16.78 11.32 -9.17
C PRO A 162 -17.23 9.86 -9.23
N ALA A 163 -16.57 9.07 -10.08
CA ALA A 163 -16.83 7.64 -10.31
C ALA A 163 -16.48 6.78 -9.09
N PHE A 164 -15.59 7.27 -8.24
CA PHE A 164 -15.09 6.60 -7.03
C PHE A 164 -14.99 7.60 -5.88
N GLY A 165 -15.06 7.11 -4.65
CA GLY A 165 -14.91 7.92 -3.44
C GLY A 165 -16.25 8.28 -2.76
N SER A 166 -16.22 8.43 -1.43
CA SER A 166 -17.37 8.90 -0.65
C SER A 166 -17.45 10.42 -0.65
N SER A 167 -18.63 11.01 -0.92
CA SER A 167 -18.83 12.47 -0.97
C SER A 167 -18.27 13.21 0.26
N THR A 168 -18.43 12.62 1.46
CA THR A 168 -17.96 13.19 2.73
C THR A 168 -16.46 13.45 2.83
N ASN A 169 -15.63 12.59 2.22
CA ASN A 169 -14.16 12.75 2.25
C ASN A 169 -13.70 13.86 1.30
N LEU A 170 -14.35 14.00 0.14
CA LEU A 170 -14.04 15.08 -0.80
C LEU A 170 -14.60 16.42 -0.33
N GLU A 171 -15.73 16.46 0.36
CA GLU A 171 -16.30 17.69 0.95
C GLU A 171 -15.36 18.31 1.97
N ALA A 172 -14.81 17.50 2.89
CA ALA A 172 -13.86 17.97 3.90
C ALA A 172 -12.60 18.58 3.25
N LEU A 173 -12.10 17.97 2.17
CA LEU A 173 -10.92 18.42 1.44
C LEU A 173 -11.19 19.66 0.57
N ALA A 174 -12.37 19.75 -0.07
CA ALA A 174 -12.80 20.92 -0.81
C ALA A 174 -12.94 22.15 0.10
N LEU A 175 -13.45 21.96 1.32
CA LEU A 175 -13.55 23.00 2.35
C LEU A 175 -12.18 23.47 2.86
N GLU A 176 -11.18 22.57 2.95
CA GLU A 176 -9.81 22.94 3.34
C GLU A 176 -9.06 23.68 2.23
N ALA A 177 -9.19 23.26 0.97
CA ALA A 177 -8.57 23.93 -0.18
C ALA A 177 -9.10 25.36 -0.39
N SER A 178 -10.35 25.59 0.03
CA SER A 178 -10.99 26.92 0.03
C SER A 178 -10.40 27.87 1.10
N LYS A 179 -9.83 27.34 2.18
CA LYS A 179 -9.28 28.13 3.29
C LYS A 179 -7.82 28.58 3.05
N SER A 180 -7.06 27.90 2.20
CA SER A 180 -5.63 28.15 1.99
C SER A 180 -5.26 29.40 1.17
N GLN A 181 -6.22 30.26 0.79
CA GLN A 181 -5.97 31.51 0.05
C GLN A 181 -6.59 32.77 0.68
N GLY A 182 -6.95 32.72 1.97
CA GLY A 182 -7.54 33.86 2.70
C GLY A 182 -6.56 34.82 3.38
N GLN A 183 -5.30 34.87 2.95
CA GLN A 183 -4.32 35.87 3.40
C GLN A 183 -3.57 36.38 2.18
N ASP A 184 -4.19 37.29 1.42
CA ASP A 184 -3.52 38.49 0.93
C ASP A 184 -4.52 39.40 0.19
N HIS A 185 -4.44 40.67 0.57
CA HIS A 185 -5.02 41.86 -0.04
C HIS A 185 -6.52 42.20 0.14
N ASP A 186 -6.67 43.42 0.67
CA ASP A 186 -7.86 44.17 1.03
C ASP A 186 -8.52 44.85 -0.21
N SER A 187 -9.76 45.31 -0.02
CA SER A 187 -10.57 46.23 -0.84
C SER A 187 -11.47 45.73 -2.01
N THR A 188 -12.76 45.66 -1.65
CA THR A 188 -13.98 46.12 -2.36
C THR A 188 -14.46 45.48 -3.68
N SER A 189 -15.70 45.00 -3.60
CA SER A 189 -16.70 44.78 -4.67
C SER A 189 -16.41 43.72 -5.73
N ASP A 190 -16.67 42.45 -5.37
CA ASP A 190 -17.52 41.59 -6.20
C ASP A 190 -18.17 40.49 -5.33
N ASN A 191 -19.46 40.66 -5.05
CA ASN A 191 -20.23 39.84 -4.13
C ASN A 191 -20.93 38.74 -4.93
N GLY A 192 -20.32 37.54 -5.07
CA GLY A 192 -21.05 36.36 -5.54
C GLY A 192 -20.31 35.23 -6.26
N ARG A 193 -18.98 35.25 -6.44
CA ARG A 193 -18.25 34.18 -7.16
C ARG A 193 -17.39 33.26 -6.29
N SER A 194 -17.43 33.39 -4.98
CA SER A 194 -16.74 32.47 -4.08
C SER A 194 -17.67 31.35 -3.67
N MET A 195 -17.63 30.22 -4.36
CA MET A 195 -17.79 28.85 -3.84
C MET A 195 -17.69 27.91 -5.04
N TYR A 196 -16.89 26.84 -4.92
CA TYR A 196 -16.58 25.80 -5.94
C TYR A 196 -15.44 26.14 -6.90
N ARG A 197 -14.27 25.53 -6.65
CA ARG A 197 -13.24 25.36 -7.67
C ARG A 197 -13.68 24.23 -8.60
N PRO A 198 -13.49 24.34 -9.94
CA PRO A 198 -13.82 23.26 -10.86
C PRO A 198 -12.93 22.04 -10.57
N MET A 199 -13.57 20.89 -10.37
CA MET A 199 -12.91 19.60 -10.21
C MET A 199 -13.05 18.82 -11.51
N HIS A 200 -11.98 18.12 -11.87
CA HIS A 200 -11.96 17.27 -13.06
C HIS A 200 -11.59 15.85 -12.65
N GLU A 201 -12.25 14.87 -13.25
CA GLU A 201 -11.84 13.48 -13.19
C GLU A 201 -11.14 13.12 -14.50
N ILE A 202 -9.94 12.56 -14.38
CA ILE A 202 -9.12 12.11 -15.49
C ILE A 202 -8.88 10.63 -15.30
N THR A 203 -9.37 9.83 -16.25
CA THR A 203 -9.18 8.37 -16.24
C THR A 203 -8.23 7.98 -17.36
N PHE A 204 -7.18 7.23 -17.02
CA PHE A 204 -6.22 6.65 -17.94
C PHE A 204 -6.36 5.14 -17.99
N SER A 205 -6.08 4.57 -19.16
CA SER A 205 -5.87 3.14 -19.33
C SER A 205 -4.67 2.84 -20.22
N THR A 206 -3.84 1.91 -19.78
CA THR A 206 -2.57 1.55 -20.43
C THR A 206 -2.17 0.10 -20.10
N ILE A 207 -1.00 -0.35 -20.57
CA ILE A 207 -0.40 -1.59 -20.05
C ILE A 207 -0.04 -1.35 -18.59
N ASP A 208 -0.37 -2.32 -17.73
CA ASP A 208 -0.01 -2.33 -16.32
C ASP A 208 1.53 -2.38 -16.19
N LYS A 209 2.12 -1.19 -16.17
CA LYS A 209 3.54 -0.95 -16.08
C LYS A 209 3.84 -0.03 -14.90
N PRO A 210 4.95 -0.30 -14.19
CA PRO A 210 5.26 0.33 -12.91
C PRO A 210 5.56 1.81 -12.94
N LYS A 211 6.09 2.29 -14.06
CA LYS A 211 6.54 3.67 -14.23
C LYS A 211 5.42 4.60 -14.68
N LEU A 212 4.33 4.05 -15.18
CA LEU A 212 3.33 4.84 -15.90
C LEU A 212 2.47 5.64 -14.93
N LEU A 213 2.18 5.11 -13.74
CA LEU A 213 1.43 5.83 -12.71
C LEU A 213 2.23 7.04 -12.17
N SER A 214 3.55 6.92 -12.04
CA SER A 214 4.43 8.05 -11.71
C SER A 214 4.58 9.04 -12.85
N GLU A 215 4.64 8.58 -14.11
CA GLU A 215 4.68 9.44 -15.29
C GLU A 215 3.38 10.24 -15.43
N LEU A 216 2.22 9.60 -15.24
CA LEU A 216 0.91 10.25 -15.26
C LEU A 216 0.75 11.22 -14.09
N THR A 217 1.22 10.86 -12.89
CA THR A 217 1.19 11.76 -11.72
C THR A 217 2.12 12.97 -11.94
N SER A 218 3.29 12.78 -12.56
CA SER A 218 4.20 13.87 -12.94
C SER A 218 3.57 14.77 -13.99
N LEU A 219 2.98 14.18 -15.03
CA LEU A 219 2.25 14.88 -16.09
C LEU A 219 1.18 15.80 -15.50
N LEU A 220 0.35 15.28 -14.60
CA LEU A 220 -0.68 16.08 -13.94
C LEU A 220 -0.07 17.22 -13.10
N GLY A 221 1.03 16.96 -12.40
CA GLY A 221 1.76 17.97 -11.65
C GLY A 221 2.36 19.07 -12.53
N GLU A 222 2.90 18.72 -13.70
CA GLU A 222 3.44 19.68 -14.68
C GLU A 222 2.37 20.58 -15.29
N LEU A 223 1.16 20.06 -15.44
CA LEU A 223 -0.03 20.83 -15.82
C LEU A 223 -0.56 21.73 -14.67
N GLY A 224 0.08 21.70 -13.49
CA GLY A 224 -0.36 22.46 -12.31
C GLY A 224 -1.60 21.88 -11.62
N LEU A 225 -1.97 20.63 -11.95
CA LEU A 225 -3.13 19.95 -11.39
C LEU A 225 -2.77 19.28 -10.07
N ASN A 226 -3.58 19.55 -9.05
CA ASN A 226 -3.44 18.97 -7.72
C ASN A 226 -4.41 17.81 -7.56
N ILE A 227 -3.86 16.60 -7.43
CA ILE A 227 -4.64 15.38 -7.22
C ILE A 227 -5.27 15.39 -5.82
N GLN A 228 -6.60 15.34 -5.76
CA GLN A 228 -7.39 15.20 -4.53
C GLN A 228 -7.66 13.73 -4.21
N GLU A 229 -7.90 12.93 -5.25
CA GLU A 229 -8.17 11.51 -5.14
C GLU A 229 -7.56 10.76 -6.31
N ALA A 230 -7.11 9.53 -6.06
CA ALA A 230 -6.57 8.68 -7.10
C ALA A 230 -6.89 7.20 -6.80
N HIS A 231 -7.39 6.51 -7.81
CA HIS A 231 -7.72 5.08 -7.79
C HIS A 231 -7.00 4.39 -8.93
N ALA A 232 -6.46 3.21 -8.68
CA ALA A 232 -5.63 2.51 -9.66
C ALA A 232 -5.95 1.02 -9.63
N PHE A 233 -6.44 0.46 -10.73
CA PHE A 233 -6.91 -0.91 -10.79
C PHE A 233 -6.10 -1.69 -11.83
N SER A 234 -5.40 -2.73 -11.38
CA SER A 234 -4.74 -3.70 -12.26
C SER A 234 -5.76 -4.76 -12.70
N THR A 235 -5.88 -4.95 -14.00
CA THR A 235 -6.68 -6.04 -14.58
C THR A 235 -5.89 -7.35 -14.59
N ASN A 236 -6.60 -8.47 -14.58
CA ASN A 236 -5.98 -9.79 -14.69
C ASN A 236 -5.39 -10.10 -16.08
N ASP A 237 -5.66 -9.26 -17.10
CA ASP A 237 -5.10 -9.36 -18.45
C ASP A 237 -3.97 -8.36 -18.74
N GLY A 238 -3.40 -7.72 -17.70
CA GLY A 238 -2.14 -6.96 -17.81
C GLY A 238 -2.29 -5.49 -18.22
N TYR A 239 -3.49 -4.93 -18.07
CA TYR A 239 -3.79 -3.50 -18.25
C TYR A 239 -4.08 -2.81 -16.92
N SER A 240 -3.88 -1.50 -16.84
CA SER A 240 -4.31 -0.67 -15.70
C SER A 240 -5.46 0.25 -16.07
N LEU A 241 -6.22 0.63 -15.06
CA LEU A 241 -7.23 1.69 -15.09
C LEU A 241 -6.95 2.63 -13.92
N ASP A 242 -6.49 3.84 -14.21
CA ASP A 242 -6.02 4.82 -13.24
C ASP A 242 -6.90 6.07 -13.31
N VAL A 243 -7.62 6.39 -12.23
CA VAL A 243 -8.64 7.45 -12.15
C VAL A 243 -8.19 8.49 -11.15
N PHE A 244 -8.07 9.75 -11.58
CA PHE A 244 -7.60 10.87 -10.78
C PHE A 244 -8.67 11.95 -10.69
N VAL A 245 -9.02 12.38 -9.49
CA VAL A 245 -9.81 13.60 -9.27
C VAL A 245 -8.82 14.72 -8.96
N VAL A 246 -8.85 15.78 -9.76
CA VAL A 246 -7.89 16.88 -9.71
C VAL A 246 -8.56 18.25 -9.58
N VAL A 247 -7.85 19.20 -8.97
CA VAL A 247 -8.20 20.63 -8.90
C VAL A 247 -7.03 21.49 -9.35
N GLY A 248 -7.30 22.71 -9.82
CA GLY A 248 -6.26 23.65 -10.25
C GLY A 248 -6.32 23.99 -11.73
N TRP A 249 -7.22 23.36 -12.49
CA TRP A 249 -7.62 23.86 -13.79
C TRP A 249 -8.53 25.09 -13.62
N HIS A 250 -8.39 26.07 -14.51
CA HIS A 250 -9.04 27.38 -14.37
C HIS A 250 -10.44 27.43 -14.99
N ASP A 251 -10.72 26.56 -15.95
CA ASP A 251 -11.98 26.49 -16.67
C ASP A 251 -12.81 25.26 -16.29
N GLU A 252 -14.14 25.34 -16.42
CA GLU A 252 -15.05 24.19 -16.27
C GLU A 252 -15.11 23.33 -17.54
N GLU A 253 -14.65 23.86 -18.67
CA GLU A 253 -14.62 23.16 -19.94
C GLU A 253 -13.44 22.19 -20.02
N THR A 254 -13.72 20.98 -20.51
CA THR A 254 -12.75 19.88 -20.52
C THR A 254 -11.89 19.86 -21.78
N GLU A 255 -12.25 20.61 -22.83
CA GLU A 255 -11.62 20.54 -24.16
C GLU A 255 -10.14 20.96 -24.11
N ASP A 256 -9.86 22.12 -23.50
CA ASP A 256 -8.49 22.62 -23.34
C ASP A 256 -7.65 21.73 -22.41
N LEU A 257 -8.29 21.14 -21.38
CA LEU A 257 -7.64 20.19 -20.49
C LEU A 257 -7.28 18.89 -21.22
N VAL A 258 -8.17 18.40 -22.09
CA VAL A 258 -7.91 17.24 -22.95
C VAL A 258 -6.74 17.53 -23.88
N GLU A 259 -6.70 18.70 -24.52
CA GLU A 259 -5.60 19.08 -25.41
C GLU A 259 -4.27 19.19 -24.64
N ALA A 260 -4.29 19.79 -23.44
CA ALA A 260 -3.11 19.92 -22.60
C ALA A 260 -2.57 18.55 -22.15
N VAL A 261 -3.45 17.64 -21.72
CA VAL A 261 -3.08 16.26 -21.34
C VAL A 261 -2.54 15.50 -22.56
N GLN A 262 -3.20 15.60 -23.72
CA GLN A 262 -2.76 14.94 -24.96
C GLN A 262 -1.37 15.41 -25.40
N LYS A 263 -1.11 16.72 -25.33
CA LYS A 263 0.17 17.33 -25.69
C LYS A 263 1.30 16.85 -24.78
N GLU A 264 1.03 16.75 -23.48
CA GLU A 264 2.02 16.34 -22.50
C GLU A 264 2.34 14.83 -22.60
N ILE A 265 1.35 14.00 -22.91
CA ILE A 265 1.56 12.58 -23.26
C ILE A 265 2.53 12.46 -24.45
N GLY A 266 2.32 13.22 -25.52
CA GLY A 266 3.19 13.19 -26.71
C GLY A 266 4.64 13.58 -26.41
N ARG A 267 4.85 14.52 -25.49
CA ARG A 267 6.20 14.97 -25.07
C ARG A 267 6.97 13.89 -24.30
N ILE A 268 6.26 13.07 -23.52
CA ILE A 268 6.83 11.92 -22.80
C ILE A 268 7.31 10.85 -23.79
N GLU A 269 6.53 10.57 -24.84
CA GLU A 269 6.90 9.60 -25.88
C GLU A 269 8.15 10.04 -26.67
N GLU A 270 8.26 11.32 -27.03
CA GLU A 270 9.45 11.87 -27.70
C GLU A 270 10.71 11.79 -26.84
N THR A 271 10.58 12.03 -25.54
CA THR A 271 11.71 11.98 -24.59
C THR A 271 12.20 10.55 -24.35
N GLN A 272 11.30 9.56 -24.41
CA GLN A 272 11.65 8.14 -24.35
C GLN A 272 12.31 7.64 -25.64
N ALA A 273 11.91 8.17 -26.81
CA ALA A 273 12.58 7.90 -28.08
C ALA A 273 14.02 8.44 -28.12
N TRP A 274 14.26 9.65 -27.60
CA TRP A 274 15.60 10.26 -27.52
C TRP A 274 16.53 9.53 -26.53
N SER A 275 15.97 9.03 -25.42
CA SER A 275 16.71 8.25 -24.41
C SER A 275 17.21 6.90 -24.96
N SER A 276 16.59 6.39 -26.03
CA SER A 276 17.00 5.15 -26.70
C SER A 276 18.20 5.35 -27.66
N SER A 277 18.54 6.61 -28.01
CA SER A 277 19.56 6.91 -29.04
C SER A 277 20.95 7.26 -28.48
N HIS A 278 21.12 7.42 -27.18
CA HIS A 278 22.42 7.75 -26.56
C HIS A 278 22.78 6.74 -25.46
N SER A 279 23.08 5.51 -25.87
CA SER A 279 23.84 4.58 -25.03
C SER A 279 25.32 4.74 -25.35
N TRP A 280 26.06 5.42 -24.47
CA TRP A 280 27.52 5.47 -24.55
C TRP A 280 28.11 4.09 -24.28
N SER A 281 28.88 3.62 -25.26
CA SER A 281 29.64 2.38 -25.23
C SER A 281 30.85 2.50 -24.31
N THR A 282 31.02 1.57 -23.37
CA THR A 282 32.33 1.08 -22.90
C THR A 282 32.18 -0.30 -22.26
N PRO A 283 33.25 -1.11 -22.25
CA PRO A 283 33.16 -2.51 -22.65
C PRO A 283 33.09 -3.45 -21.45
N VAL A 284 32.16 -4.40 -21.50
CA VAL A 284 32.30 -5.65 -20.77
C VAL A 284 32.26 -6.76 -21.81
N GLU A 285 33.39 -7.46 -21.88
CA GLU A 285 33.67 -8.52 -22.83
C GLU A 285 32.65 -9.67 -22.75
N ASN A 286 32.13 -10.04 -23.91
CA ASN A 286 31.69 -11.36 -24.35
C ASN A 286 31.44 -12.43 -23.25
N MET A 287 30.19 -12.61 -22.84
CA MET A 287 29.65 -13.96 -22.64
C MET A 287 28.76 -14.29 -23.84
N GLN A 288 29.29 -15.12 -24.73
CA GLN A 288 28.51 -15.73 -25.80
C GLN A 288 27.39 -16.57 -25.19
N VAL A 289 26.16 -16.24 -25.56
CA VAL A 289 24.99 -17.08 -25.32
C VAL A 289 25.19 -18.33 -26.17
N ALA A 290 25.61 -19.42 -25.52
CA ALA A 290 25.40 -20.74 -26.06
C ALA A 290 23.93 -21.09 -25.85
N GLU A 291 23.14 -21.04 -26.92
CA GLU A 291 21.88 -21.79 -26.98
C GLU A 291 22.21 -23.26 -26.76
N ASN A 292 21.95 -23.77 -25.56
CA ASN A 292 21.91 -25.21 -25.32
C ASN A 292 21.04 -25.54 -24.10
N SER A 293 19.93 -26.23 -24.38
CA SER A 293 19.21 -27.18 -23.51
C SER A 293 18.62 -26.69 -22.18
N ALA A 294 17.33 -26.98 -21.99
CA ALA A 294 16.54 -26.73 -20.77
C ALA A 294 17.34 -26.89 -19.46
N ALA A 295 17.59 -25.78 -18.77
CA ALA A 295 18.33 -25.78 -17.51
C ALA A 295 17.45 -26.35 -16.37
N ASP A 296 17.93 -27.41 -15.72
CA ASP A 296 17.30 -28.11 -14.58
C ASP A 296 17.28 -27.27 -13.28
N ARG A 297 18.01 -26.14 -13.23
CA ARG A 297 18.15 -25.28 -12.04
C ARG A 297 18.26 -23.79 -12.41
N VAL A 298 17.79 -22.92 -11.51
CA VAL A 298 18.04 -21.47 -11.60
C VAL A 298 19.49 -21.20 -11.21
N GLU A 299 20.27 -20.62 -12.13
CA GLU A 299 21.65 -20.24 -11.87
C GLU A 299 21.73 -19.05 -10.92
N ILE A 300 22.49 -19.20 -9.83
CA ILE A 300 22.77 -18.12 -8.89
C ILE A 300 24.24 -17.70 -9.07
N PRO A 301 24.56 -16.40 -9.18
CA PRO A 301 25.94 -15.95 -9.30
C PRO A 301 26.82 -16.53 -8.18
N THR A 302 27.90 -17.22 -8.55
CA THR A 302 28.80 -17.92 -7.62
C THR A 302 29.98 -17.07 -7.20
N ASP A 303 30.28 -17.02 -5.91
CA ASP A 303 31.41 -16.33 -5.28
C ASP A 303 32.33 -17.27 -4.46
N GLY A 304 32.24 -18.58 -4.70
CA GLY A 304 33.15 -19.58 -4.10
C GLY A 304 32.76 -20.09 -2.70
N ALA A 305 31.57 -19.76 -2.19
CA ALA A 305 31.05 -20.29 -0.91
C ALA A 305 30.15 -21.54 -1.07
N SER A 306 30.37 -22.53 -0.20
CA SER A 306 29.83 -23.90 -0.22
C SER A 306 28.40 -24.06 0.35
N GLU A 307 27.69 -25.10 -0.11
CA GLU A 307 26.47 -25.78 0.40
C GLU A 307 25.35 -24.92 1.07
N TRP A 308 24.77 -23.97 0.33
CA TRP A 308 23.50 -23.30 0.70
C TRP A 308 22.27 -23.88 -0.04
N GLU A 309 22.50 -24.73 -1.03
CA GLU A 309 21.43 -25.39 -1.77
C GLU A 309 20.86 -26.52 -0.93
N ILE A 310 19.54 -26.48 -0.71
CA ILE A 310 18.82 -27.46 0.09
C ILE A 310 18.09 -28.42 -0.85
N ASP A 311 18.27 -29.73 -0.64
CA ASP A 311 17.34 -30.71 -1.21
C ASP A 311 15.98 -30.56 -0.52
N VAL A 312 14.95 -30.23 -1.29
CA VAL A 312 13.57 -30.06 -0.82
C VAL A 312 13.07 -31.25 0.01
N LYS A 313 13.58 -32.47 -0.23
CA LYS A 313 13.24 -33.67 0.53
C LYS A 313 13.68 -33.62 1.99
N LEU A 314 14.66 -32.78 2.32
CA LEU A 314 15.15 -32.56 3.68
C LEU A 314 14.31 -31.52 4.43
N LEU A 315 13.46 -30.76 3.73
CA LEU A 315 12.52 -29.82 4.33
C LEU A 315 11.25 -30.54 4.76
N LYS A 316 10.87 -30.33 6.02
CA LYS A 316 9.56 -30.77 6.53
C LYS A 316 8.65 -29.56 6.62
N PHE A 317 7.64 -29.53 5.77
CA PHE A 317 6.62 -28.48 5.78
C PHE A 317 5.65 -28.68 6.93
N GLY A 318 5.38 -27.61 7.67
CA GLY A 318 4.32 -27.52 8.65
C GLY A 318 3.20 -26.61 8.16
N ASN A 319 2.66 -25.82 9.08
CA ASN A 319 1.50 -24.96 8.79
C ASN A 319 1.88 -23.82 7.84
N LYS A 320 0.96 -23.49 6.92
CA LYS A 320 1.05 -22.25 6.12
C LYS A 320 0.87 -21.05 7.07
N VAL A 321 1.83 -20.13 7.05
CA VAL A 321 1.87 -18.91 7.87
C VAL A 321 1.24 -17.74 7.13
N ALA A 322 1.55 -17.58 5.84
CA ALA A 322 1.02 -16.50 5.02
C ALA A 322 0.94 -16.90 3.54
N SER A 323 0.11 -16.19 2.78
CA SER A 323 0.08 -16.26 1.32
C SER A 323 0.26 -14.85 0.75
N GLY A 324 1.23 -14.69 -0.13
CA GLY A 324 1.53 -13.44 -0.83
C GLY A 324 1.27 -13.53 -2.33
N SER A 325 1.50 -12.41 -3.01
CA SER A 325 1.41 -12.30 -4.48
C SER A 325 2.47 -13.15 -5.19
N TYR A 326 3.66 -13.29 -4.62
CA TYR A 326 4.80 -13.98 -5.24
C TYR A 326 5.06 -15.38 -4.70
N GLY A 327 4.46 -15.74 -3.56
CA GLY A 327 4.72 -17.04 -2.92
C GLY A 327 3.91 -17.26 -1.65
N ASP A 328 3.96 -18.48 -1.15
CA ASP A 328 3.39 -18.88 0.13
C ASP A 328 4.51 -19.07 1.17
N LEU A 329 4.28 -18.62 2.40
CA LEU A 329 5.21 -18.79 3.51
C LEU A 329 4.70 -19.91 4.42
N TYR A 330 5.55 -20.90 4.69
CA TYR A 330 5.27 -22.02 5.59
C TYR A 330 6.23 -21.99 6.78
N ARG A 331 5.75 -22.39 7.96
CA ARG A 331 6.64 -22.84 9.03
C ARG A 331 7.06 -24.27 8.70
N GLY A 332 8.32 -24.61 8.92
CA GLY A 332 8.83 -25.95 8.71
C GLY A 332 10.00 -26.28 9.62
N THR A 333 10.61 -27.44 9.40
CA THR A 333 11.86 -27.82 10.06
C THR A 333 12.90 -28.27 9.04
N TYR A 334 14.15 -27.90 9.27
CA TYR A 334 15.33 -28.32 8.50
C TYR A 334 16.45 -28.67 9.48
N CYS A 335 17.01 -29.87 9.39
CA CYS A 335 18.05 -30.34 10.33
C CYS A 335 17.70 -30.15 11.83
N SER A 336 16.41 -30.34 12.18
CA SER A 336 15.85 -30.11 13.54
C SER A 336 15.82 -28.65 14.01
N GLN A 337 16.13 -27.70 13.13
CA GLN A 337 15.93 -26.27 13.36
C GLN A 337 14.57 -25.83 12.81
N ASP A 338 13.86 -24.97 13.55
CA ASP A 338 12.64 -24.32 13.09
C ASP A 338 12.97 -23.27 12.02
N VAL A 339 12.29 -23.35 10.87
CA VAL A 339 12.56 -22.52 9.70
C VAL A 339 11.28 -21.93 9.09
N ALA A 340 11.42 -20.79 8.43
CA ALA A 340 10.42 -20.23 7.54
C ALA A 340 10.78 -20.58 6.10
N ILE A 341 9.83 -21.14 5.35
CA ILE A 341 10.01 -21.63 3.98
C ILE A 341 9.09 -20.81 3.06
N LYS A 342 9.68 -19.88 2.31
CA LYS A 342 8.99 -19.06 1.29
C LYS A 342 9.04 -19.81 -0.03
N VAL A 343 7.91 -20.38 -0.45
CA VAL A 343 7.75 -21.15 -1.70
C VAL A 343 7.16 -20.26 -2.77
N LEU A 344 7.81 -20.18 -3.94
CA LEU A 344 7.30 -19.43 -5.08
C LEU A 344 6.16 -20.21 -5.76
N LYS A 345 5.12 -19.51 -6.22
CA LYS A 345 3.95 -20.14 -6.86
C LYS A 345 4.31 -20.63 -8.27
N PRO A 346 4.25 -21.95 -8.56
CA PRO A 346 4.67 -22.50 -9.85
C PRO A 346 3.97 -21.86 -11.05
N GLU A 347 2.71 -21.48 -10.90
CA GLU A 347 1.88 -20.89 -11.96
C GLU A 347 2.32 -19.48 -12.35
N ARG A 348 3.18 -18.84 -11.55
CA ARG A 348 3.69 -17.47 -11.75
C ARG A 348 5.18 -17.43 -12.09
N ILE A 349 5.86 -18.58 -12.15
CA ILE A 349 7.30 -18.62 -12.43
C ILE A 349 7.52 -18.27 -13.91
N ASN A 350 8.06 -17.07 -14.14
CA ASN A 350 8.60 -16.62 -15.42
C ASN A 350 10.09 -16.30 -15.29
N VAL A 351 10.75 -15.93 -16.40
CA VAL A 351 12.19 -15.63 -16.43
C VAL A 351 12.55 -14.46 -15.49
N ASP A 352 11.70 -13.44 -15.41
CA ASP A 352 11.94 -12.28 -14.54
C ASP A 352 11.87 -12.66 -13.06
N MET A 353 10.88 -13.48 -12.67
CA MET A 353 10.75 -13.98 -11.30
C MET A 353 11.91 -14.90 -10.90
N GLN A 354 12.42 -15.72 -11.83
CA GLN A 354 13.61 -16.52 -11.58
C GLN A 354 14.85 -15.63 -11.35
N ARG A 355 14.99 -14.54 -12.12
CA ARG A 355 16.05 -13.55 -11.93
C ARG A 355 15.94 -12.82 -10.59
N GLU A 356 14.72 -12.42 -10.21
CA GLU A 356 14.45 -11.80 -8.90
C GLU A 356 14.75 -12.76 -7.75
N PHE A 357 14.31 -14.02 -7.84
CA PHE A 357 14.64 -15.07 -6.89
C PHE A 357 16.15 -15.28 -6.78
N ALA A 358 16.86 -15.34 -7.92
CA ALA A 358 18.30 -15.53 -7.93
C ALA A 358 19.03 -14.37 -7.24
N GLN A 359 18.59 -13.15 -7.51
CA GLN A 359 19.10 -11.94 -6.87
C GLN A 359 18.83 -11.94 -5.36
N GLU A 360 17.62 -12.33 -4.94
CA GLU A 360 17.22 -12.42 -3.53
C GLU A 360 18.14 -13.38 -2.78
N VAL A 361 18.34 -14.59 -3.29
CA VAL A 361 19.26 -15.60 -2.73
C VAL A 361 20.71 -15.11 -2.72
N TYR A 362 21.14 -14.39 -3.76
CA TYR A 362 22.49 -13.83 -3.86
C TYR A 362 22.76 -12.74 -2.81
N ILE A 363 21.78 -11.90 -2.50
CA ILE A 363 21.92 -10.87 -1.46
C ILE A 363 21.89 -11.54 -0.08
N MET A 364 20.89 -12.40 0.15
CA MET A 364 20.66 -13.02 1.46
C MET A 364 21.83 -13.89 1.93
N ARG A 365 22.56 -14.58 1.04
CA ARG A 365 23.73 -15.39 1.43
C ARG A 365 24.88 -14.57 2.02
N LYS A 366 24.98 -13.28 1.68
CA LYS A 366 26.08 -12.40 2.08
C LYS A 366 25.84 -11.71 3.42
N VAL A 367 24.63 -11.83 3.95
CA VAL A 367 24.16 -11.10 5.12
C VAL A 367 24.15 -12.03 6.32
N ARG A 368 24.89 -11.64 7.36
CA ARG A 368 24.89 -12.34 8.65
C ARG A 368 25.01 -11.34 9.78
N HIS A 369 23.88 -11.05 10.43
CA HIS A 369 23.82 -10.08 11.53
C HIS A 369 22.69 -10.43 12.50
N LYS A 370 22.90 -10.19 13.80
CA LYS A 370 21.94 -10.57 14.85
C LYS A 370 20.55 -9.89 14.72
N ASN A 371 20.49 -8.72 14.10
CA ASN A 371 19.26 -7.95 13.87
C ASN A 371 18.80 -7.96 12.40
N VAL A 372 19.25 -8.95 11.63
CA VAL A 372 18.78 -9.19 10.25
C VAL A 372 18.43 -10.67 10.14
N VAL A 373 17.33 -11.00 9.48
CA VAL A 373 16.87 -12.39 9.38
C VAL A 373 17.93 -13.25 8.69
N GLN A 374 18.32 -14.34 9.36
CA GLN A 374 19.35 -15.24 8.91
C GLN A 374 18.84 -16.13 7.76
N PHE A 375 19.55 -16.05 6.64
CA PHE A 375 19.43 -17.01 5.54
C PHE A 375 20.00 -18.38 5.95
N ILE A 376 19.25 -19.45 5.67
CA ILE A 376 19.65 -20.83 5.93
C ILE A 376 19.99 -21.56 4.63
N GLY A 377 19.19 -21.35 3.58
CA GLY A 377 19.44 -21.94 2.27
C GLY A 377 18.30 -21.72 1.30
N ALA A 378 18.40 -22.33 0.11
CA ALA A 378 17.38 -22.20 -0.93
C ALA A 378 17.25 -23.47 -1.77
N CYS A 379 16.04 -23.72 -2.28
CA CYS A 379 15.76 -24.71 -3.30
C CYS A 379 15.74 -24.00 -4.67
N THR A 380 16.61 -24.36 -5.61
CA THR A 380 16.73 -23.66 -6.92
C THR A 380 16.19 -24.46 -8.10
N LYS A 381 15.62 -25.66 -7.86
CA LYS A 381 15.06 -26.53 -8.90
C LYS A 381 13.57 -26.28 -9.10
N PRO A 382 13.13 -25.86 -10.31
CA PRO A 382 11.71 -25.82 -10.63
C PRO A 382 11.07 -27.22 -10.52
N PRO A 383 9.76 -27.31 -10.20
CA PRO A 383 8.86 -26.22 -9.84
C PRO A 383 9.00 -25.74 -8.39
N ASN A 384 9.86 -26.37 -7.60
CA ASN A 384 9.95 -26.17 -6.15
C ASN A 384 11.00 -25.12 -5.77
N LEU A 385 10.83 -23.88 -6.24
CA LEU A 385 11.69 -22.77 -5.84
C LEU A 385 11.32 -22.31 -4.43
N CYS A 386 12.31 -22.29 -3.53
CA CYS A 386 12.11 -21.98 -2.12
C CYS A 386 13.26 -21.16 -1.53
N ILE A 387 12.97 -20.23 -0.62
CA ILE A 387 13.95 -19.57 0.24
C ILE A 387 13.68 -19.99 1.68
N VAL A 388 14.73 -20.40 2.39
CA VAL A 388 14.65 -20.89 3.77
C VAL A 388 15.41 -19.93 4.68
N THR A 389 14.72 -19.40 5.68
CA THR A 389 15.29 -18.53 6.72
C THR A 389 14.99 -19.07 8.11
N GLU A 390 15.62 -18.49 9.13
CA GLU A 390 15.18 -18.72 10.51
C GLU A 390 13.70 -18.35 10.69
N TYR A 391 13.00 -19.11 11.53
CA TYR A 391 11.61 -18.84 11.87
C TYR A 391 11.51 -17.84 13.03
N MET A 392 10.75 -16.77 12.83
CA MET A 392 10.55 -15.71 13.82
C MET A 392 9.18 -15.90 14.51
N SER A 393 9.20 -16.55 15.68
CA SER A 393 7.99 -17.03 16.35
C SER A 393 7.06 -15.93 16.88
N GLY A 394 7.58 -14.72 17.13
CA GLY A 394 6.81 -13.56 17.57
C GLY A 394 6.04 -12.87 16.45
N GLY A 395 6.20 -13.29 15.19
CA GLY A 395 5.55 -12.68 14.04
C GLY A 395 6.08 -11.27 13.74
N SER A 396 5.32 -10.49 12.97
CA SER A 396 5.71 -9.13 12.61
C SER A 396 5.36 -8.11 13.70
N VAL A 397 6.16 -7.04 13.78
CA VAL A 397 5.88 -5.90 14.65
C VAL A 397 4.54 -5.24 14.25
N TYR A 398 4.21 -5.22 12.97
CA TYR A 398 2.90 -4.74 12.48
C TYR A 398 1.73 -5.53 13.09
N ASP A 399 1.81 -6.86 13.10
CA ASP A 399 0.76 -7.70 13.66
C ASP A 399 0.64 -7.50 15.17
N TYR A 400 1.75 -7.35 15.87
CA TYR A 400 1.76 -7.01 17.29
C TYR A 400 1.04 -5.69 17.58
N LEU A 401 1.37 -4.62 16.85
CA LEU A 401 0.74 -3.31 17.05
C LEU A 401 -0.75 -3.31 16.66
N HIS A 402 -1.09 -3.83 15.48
CA HIS A 402 -2.39 -3.55 14.87
C HIS A 402 -3.41 -4.66 15.04
N LYS A 403 -2.97 -5.92 15.03
CA LYS A 403 -3.86 -7.09 15.23
C LYS A 403 -3.98 -7.44 16.71
N HIS A 404 -2.87 -7.46 17.43
CA HIS A 404 -2.85 -7.80 18.86
C HIS A 404 -3.04 -6.60 19.78
N LYS A 405 -3.12 -5.37 19.21
CA LYS A 405 -3.26 -4.11 19.98
C LYS A 405 -2.15 -3.95 21.03
N GLY A 406 -0.97 -4.46 20.72
CA GLY A 406 0.22 -4.33 21.54
C GLY A 406 0.72 -2.89 21.54
N VAL A 407 1.37 -2.50 22.65
CA VAL A 407 1.95 -1.17 22.82
C VAL A 407 3.35 -1.32 23.38
N PHE A 408 4.32 -0.62 22.80
CA PHE A 408 5.67 -0.53 23.35
C PHE A 408 5.76 0.64 24.33
N LYS A 409 6.12 0.34 25.59
CA LYS A 409 6.55 1.40 26.52
C LYS A 409 7.90 1.95 26.05
N LEU A 410 8.21 3.19 26.43
CA LEU A 410 9.40 3.90 25.98
C LEU A 410 10.70 3.07 26.04
N PRO A 411 11.05 2.34 27.12
CA PRO A 411 12.26 1.51 27.13
C PRO A 411 12.26 0.40 26.08
N ALA A 412 11.14 -0.30 25.91
CA ALA A 412 11.00 -1.37 24.92
C ALA A 412 10.99 -0.81 23.48
N LEU A 413 10.34 0.34 23.27
CA LEU A 413 10.35 1.05 21.99
C LEU A 413 11.77 1.41 21.57
N ILE A 414 12.56 1.98 22.50
CA ILE A 414 13.96 2.33 22.23
C ILE A 414 14.76 1.07 21.93
N GLY A 415 14.55 -0.03 22.66
CA GLY A 415 15.17 -1.32 22.38
C GLY A 415 14.89 -1.83 20.96
N VAL A 416 13.61 -1.82 20.55
CA VAL A 416 13.20 -2.18 19.18
C VAL A 416 13.85 -1.26 18.15
N ALA A 417 13.81 0.05 18.37
CA ALA A 417 14.41 1.02 17.47
C ALA A 417 15.92 0.80 17.32
N MET A 418 16.64 0.55 18.42
CA MET A 418 18.07 0.24 18.40
C MET A 418 18.39 -1.03 17.63
N ASP A 419 17.59 -2.08 17.77
CA ASP A 419 17.78 -3.33 17.04
C ASP A 419 17.59 -3.14 15.54
N VAL A 420 16.55 -2.43 15.13
CA VAL A 420 16.34 -2.05 13.72
C VAL A 420 17.51 -1.21 13.21
N SER A 421 17.96 -0.20 13.97
CA SER A 421 19.09 0.64 13.56
C SER A 421 20.39 -0.15 13.39
N LYS A 422 20.69 -1.12 14.26
CA LYS A 422 21.85 -2.01 14.10
C LYS A 422 21.76 -2.84 12.82
N GLY A 423 20.58 -3.44 12.56
CA GLY A 423 20.34 -4.23 11.36
C GLY A 423 20.51 -3.42 10.07
N MET A 424 19.89 -2.23 10.03
CA MET A 424 19.97 -1.33 8.88
C MET A 424 21.37 -0.74 8.68
N SER A 425 22.06 -0.37 9.76
CA SER A 425 23.45 0.09 9.68
C SER A 425 24.36 -0.97 9.05
N TYR A 426 24.19 -2.24 9.45
CA TYR A 426 24.92 -3.36 8.83
C TYR A 426 24.59 -3.53 7.33
N LEU A 427 23.32 -3.46 6.95
CA LEU A 427 22.92 -3.56 5.53
C LEU A 427 23.55 -2.44 4.70
N HIS A 428 23.48 -1.20 5.17
CA HIS A 428 24.05 -0.03 4.48
C HIS A 428 25.57 -0.11 4.35
N GLN A 429 26.28 -0.57 5.39
CA GLN A 429 27.73 -0.81 5.33
C GLN A 429 28.12 -1.88 4.28
N ASN A 430 27.22 -2.81 3.98
CA ASN A 430 27.39 -3.81 2.93
C ASN A 430 26.81 -3.37 1.57
N ASN A 431 26.50 -2.07 1.39
CA ASN A 431 25.92 -1.48 0.19
C ASN A 431 24.55 -2.06 -0.20
N ILE A 432 23.76 -2.50 0.78
CA ILE A 432 22.41 -3.03 0.60
C ILE A 432 21.40 -1.98 1.07
N ILE A 433 20.61 -1.44 0.14
CA ILE A 433 19.49 -0.53 0.44
C ILE A 433 18.21 -1.36 0.55
N HIS A 434 17.46 -1.23 1.64
CA HIS A 434 16.29 -2.06 1.92
C HIS A 434 15.08 -1.72 1.06
N ARG A 435 14.78 -0.42 0.88
CA ARG A 435 13.71 0.15 0.01
C ARG A 435 12.27 -0.07 0.44
N ASP A 436 11.99 -1.09 1.25
CA ASP A 436 10.66 -1.39 1.79
C ASP A 436 10.67 -1.50 3.34
N LEU A 437 11.36 -0.59 4.03
CA LEU A 437 11.46 -0.66 5.49
C LEU A 437 10.13 -0.22 6.14
N LYS A 438 9.47 -1.15 6.85
CA LYS A 438 8.19 -0.95 7.54
C LYS A 438 8.01 -1.97 8.66
N THR A 439 7.09 -1.74 9.59
CA THR A 439 6.83 -2.66 10.72
C THR A 439 6.38 -4.06 10.29
N ALA A 440 5.82 -4.22 9.09
CA ALA A 440 5.46 -5.54 8.56
C ALA A 440 6.69 -6.40 8.19
N ASN A 441 7.82 -5.73 7.89
CA ASN A 441 9.10 -6.37 7.55
C ASN A 441 10.05 -6.42 8.75
N LEU A 442 9.56 -6.12 9.96
CA LEU A 442 10.27 -6.33 11.22
C LEU A 442 9.68 -7.54 11.91
N LEU A 443 10.51 -8.55 12.19
CA LEU A 443 10.08 -9.79 12.81
C LEU A 443 10.67 -9.94 14.21
N MET A 444 9.90 -10.56 15.11
CA MET A 444 10.30 -10.80 16.50
C MET A 444 10.58 -12.27 16.76
N ASP A 445 11.65 -12.56 17.49
CA ASP A 445 11.92 -13.90 18.01
C ASP A 445 11.25 -14.13 19.38
N GLU A 446 11.43 -15.32 19.94
CA GLU A 446 10.87 -15.72 21.23
C GLU A 446 11.41 -14.90 22.43
N ASN A 447 12.57 -14.26 22.26
CA ASN A 447 13.23 -13.45 23.29
C ASN A 447 12.86 -11.96 23.16
N GLY A 448 12.03 -11.60 22.18
CA GLY A 448 11.66 -10.22 21.88
C GLY A 448 12.73 -9.43 21.11
N THR A 449 13.74 -10.10 20.54
CA THR A 449 14.71 -9.46 19.65
C THR A 449 14.05 -9.18 18.31
N VAL A 450 14.25 -7.97 17.79
CA VAL A 450 13.74 -7.59 16.47
C VAL A 450 14.80 -7.76 15.40
N LYS A 451 14.39 -8.36 14.27
CA LYS A 451 15.21 -8.53 13.07
C LYS A 451 14.53 -7.95 11.83
N VAL A 452 15.33 -7.33 10.97
CA VAL A 452 14.90 -6.83 9.66
C VAL A 452 14.79 -7.99 8.67
N ALA A 453 13.64 -8.13 8.01
CA ALA A 453 13.31 -9.16 7.03
C ALA A 453 13.05 -8.55 5.64
N ASP A 454 12.87 -9.38 4.61
CA ASP A 454 12.49 -8.97 3.25
C ASP A 454 13.41 -7.92 2.56
N PHE A 455 14.65 -7.79 3.03
CA PHE A 455 15.70 -6.97 2.41
C PHE A 455 16.26 -7.57 1.11
N GLY A 456 15.91 -8.82 0.79
CA GLY A 456 16.39 -9.51 -0.41
C GLY A 456 15.71 -9.05 -1.71
N VAL A 457 14.63 -8.26 -1.62
CA VAL A 457 14.05 -7.51 -2.75
C VAL A 457 14.80 -6.18 -2.99
N ALA A 458 15.96 -5.99 -2.36
CA ALA A 458 16.85 -4.87 -2.60
C ALA A 458 17.23 -4.82 -4.09
N ARG A 459 16.47 -4.01 -4.84
CA ARG A 459 16.63 -3.83 -6.28
C ARG A 459 18.03 -3.27 -6.53
N VAL A 460 18.95 -4.04 -7.10
CA VAL A 460 20.26 -3.51 -7.52
C VAL A 460 20.00 -2.47 -8.60
N LYS A 461 20.13 -1.16 -8.27
CA LYS A 461 20.19 0.01 -9.17
C LYS A 461 19.35 -0.01 -10.46
N ALA A 462 18.28 -0.80 -10.54
CA ALA A 462 17.44 -0.93 -11.71
C ALA A 462 16.29 0.05 -11.58
N GLN A 463 16.32 1.08 -12.42
CA GLN A 463 15.35 2.16 -12.54
C GLN A 463 13.98 1.69 -13.06
N SER A 464 13.63 0.40 -13.01
CA SER A 464 12.36 -0.12 -13.56
C SER A 464 11.89 -1.30 -12.73
N GLY A 465 10.79 -1.15 -11.98
CA GLY A 465 10.19 -2.33 -11.37
C GLY A 465 8.75 -2.11 -11.01
N VAL A 466 7.91 -3.04 -11.49
CA VAL A 466 6.59 -3.47 -10.97
C VAL A 466 6.09 -2.68 -9.74
N MET A 467 5.30 -1.61 -9.80
CA MET A 467 4.73 -0.92 -8.65
C MET A 467 3.23 -0.94 -8.84
N THR A 468 2.62 -2.06 -8.49
CA THR A 468 1.17 -2.13 -8.35
C THR A 468 0.76 -1.22 -7.20
N ALA A 469 -0.12 -0.25 -7.46
CA ALA A 469 -0.71 0.69 -6.50
C ALA A 469 -1.39 0.05 -5.26
N GLU A 470 -1.41 -1.27 -5.18
CA GLU A 470 -2.00 -2.09 -4.12
C GLU A 470 -1.08 -2.31 -2.90
N THR A 471 0.22 -2.03 -2.99
CA THR A 471 1.11 -2.24 -1.84
C THR A 471 0.96 -1.07 -0.86
N GLY A 472 0.39 -1.33 0.31
CA GLY A 472 0.26 -0.34 1.41
C GLY A 472 1.58 0.31 1.87
N THR A 473 2.71 -0.06 1.27
CA THR A 473 4.07 0.48 1.43
C THR A 473 4.17 2.00 1.28
N TYR A 474 3.35 2.64 0.43
CA TYR A 474 3.45 4.08 0.15
C TYR A 474 3.50 4.98 1.40
N ARG A 475 2.85 4.56 2.49
CA ARG A 475 2.80 5.31 3.75
C ARG A 475 4.18 5.46 4.42
N TRP A 476 5.13 4.57 4.16
CA TRP A 476 6.48 4.64 4.74
C TRP A 476 7.52 5.20 3.77
N MET A 477 7.16 5.40 2.49
CA MET A 477 8.12 5.77 1.46
C MET A 477 8.60 7.21 1.59
N ALA A 478 9.88 7.42 1.28
CA ALA A 478 10.48 8.74 1.19
C ALA A 478 9.97 9.51 -0.04
N PRO A 479 9.91 10.86 0.02
CA PRO A 479 9.45 11.69 -1.10
C PRO A 479 10.18 11.39 -2.41
N GLU A 480 11.51 11.27 -2.37
CA GLU A 480 12.32 11.01 -3.56
C GLU A 480 12.07 9.63 -4.17
N VAL A 481 11.64 8.65 -3.38
CA VAL A 481 11.27 7.32 -3.87
C VAL A 481 9.89 7.36 -4.51
N ILE A 482 8.94 8.10 -3.93
CA ILE A 482 7.61 8.31 -4.50
C ILE A 482 7.72 9.05 -5.85
N GLU A 483 8.57 10.07 -5.91
CA GLU A 483 8.84 10.86 -7.12
C GLU A 483 9.75 10.13 -8.13
N HIS A 484 10.20 8.90 -7.82
CA HIS A 484 11.09 8.11 -8.68
C HIS A 484 12.41 8.84 -9.03
N LYS A 485 12.85 9.77 -8.18
CA LYS A 485 14.15 10.44 -8.31
C LYS A 485 15.28 9.47 -7.94
N PRO A 486 16.52 9.72 -8.38
CA PRO A 486 17.67 9.00 -7.86
C PRO A 486 17.72 9.11 -6.33
N TYR A 487 17.78 7.99 -5.65
CA TYR A 487 17.85 7.91 -4.19
C TYR A 487 18.95 6.97 -3.73
N ASP A 488 19.42 7.18 -2.51
CA ASP A 488 20.42 6.38 -1.83
C ASP A 488 19.82 5.71 -0.58
N HIS A 489 20.67 5.29 0.35
CA HIS A 489 20.26 4.65 1.59
C HIS A 489 19.50 5.56 2.56
N LYS A 490 19.48 6.89 2.34
CA LYS A 490 18.70 7.86 3.14
C LYS A 490 17.19 7.72 2.94
N ALA A 491 16.74 7.04 1.90
CA ALA A 491 15.34 6.64 1.75
C ALA A 491 14.88 5.69 2.87
N ASP A 492 15.75 4.78 3.30
CA ASP A 492 15.44 3.86 4.41
C ASP A 492 15.38 4.62 5.75
N VAL A 493 16.16 5.70 5.89
CA VAL A 493 16.14 6.57 7.09
C VAL A 493 14.80 7.28 7.22
N PHE A 494 14.26 7.79 6.11
CA PHE A 494 12.91 8.37 6.12
C PHE A 494 11.86 7.34 6.57
N SER A 495 11.95 6.15 5.97
CA SER A 495 11.06 5.02 6.28
C SER A 495 11.15 4.63 7.76
N PHE A 496 12.37 4.67 8.32
CA PHE A 496 12.60 4.48 9.76
C PHE A 496 11.96 5.58 10.62
N GLY A 497 11.95 6.84 10.18
CA GLY A 497 11.26 7.92 10.88
C GLY A 497 9.76 7.69 11.00
N ILE A 498 9.12 7.24 9.91
CA ILE A 498 7.69 6.86 9.92
C ILE A 498 7.46 5.61 10.79
N LEU A 499 8.36 4.63 10.71
CA LEU A 499 8.33 3.43 11.54
C LEU A 499 8.43 3.77 13.04
N LEU A 500 9.31 4.69 13.41
CA LEU A 500 9.48 5.14 14.79
C LEU A 500 8.23 5.84 15.32
N TRP A 501 7.56 6.62 14.47
CA TRP A 501 6.26 7.22 14.79
C TRP A 501 5.18 6.15 15.01
N GLU A 502 5.17 5.11 14.19
CA GLU A 502 4.23 3.98 14.31
C GLU A 502 4.48 3.19 15.61
N LEU A 503 5.73 2.93 15.97
CA LEU A 503 6.09 2.30 17.26
C LEU A 503 5.62 3.15 18.45
N LEU A 504 5.75 4.48 18.35
CA LEU A 504 5.41 5.44 19.40
C LEU A 504 3.90 5.53 19.63
N THR A 505 3.12 5.51 18.56
CA THR A 505 1.68 5.77 18.62
C THR A 505 0.84 4.51 18.59
N GLY A 506 1.39 3.39 18.08
CA GLY A 506 0.64 2.18 17.77
C GLY A 506 -0.42 2.38 16.68
N LYS A 507 -0.37 3.50 15.94
CA LYS A 507 -1.32 3.87 14.90
C LYS A 507 -0.77 3.60 13.51
N ILE A 508 -1.66 3.33 12.56
CA ILE A 508 -1.28 3.23 11.16
C ILE A 508 -0.88 4.63 10.66
N PRO A 509 0.28 4.81 10.02
CA PRO A 509 0.68 6.11 9.49
C PRO A 509 -0.36 6.65 8.49
N TYR A 510 -0.78 7.89 8.70
CA TYR A 510 -1.79 8.56 7.88
C TYR A 510 -3.12 7.77 7.79
N GLU A 511 -3.57 7.18 8.90
CA GLU A 511 -4.75 6.28 8.96
C GLU A 511 -6.01 6.79 8.26
N TYR A 512 -6.18 8.11 8.16
CA TYR A 512 -7.31 8.80 7.54
C TYR A 512 -7.17 9.03 6.02
N LEU A 513 -6.02 8.71 5.43
CA LEU A 513 -5.75 8.81 3.99
C LEU A 513 -5.62 7.43 3.37
N THR A 514 -5.93 7.30 2.08
CA THR A 514 -5.47 6.14 1.29
C THR A 514 -3.93 6.15 1.17
N PRO A 515 -3.27 4.99 0.92
CA PRO A 515 -1.81 4.96 0.77
C PRO A 515 -1.29 5.92 -0.31
N LEU A 516 -2.02 6.07 -1.42
CA LEU A 516 -1.66 6.97 -2.51
C LEU A 516 -1.84 8.45 -2.13
N GLN A 517 -2.94 8.81 -1.45
CA GLN A 517 -3.11 10.16 -0.92
C GLN A 517 -2.05 10.53 0.10
N ALA A 518 -1.63 9.58 0.95
CA ALA A 518 -0.52 9.79 1.87
C ALA A 518 0.78 10.10 1.10
N ALA A 519 1.09 9.33 0.05
CA ALA A 519 2.27 9.57 -0.79
C ALA A 519 2.22 10.95 -1.47
N VAL A 520 1.09 11.31 -2.08
CA VAL A 520 0.90 12.63 -2.71
C VAL A 520 1.07 13.75 -1.69
N GLY A 521 0.46 13.62 -0.50
CA GLY A 521 0.59 14.60 0.58
C GLY A 521 2.02 14.74 1.08
N VAL A 522 2.77 13.64 1.19
CA VAL A 522 4.19 13.64 1.59
C VAL A 522 5.04 14.42 0.60
N VAL A 523 4.81 14.24 -0.70
CA VAL A 523 5.58 14.87 -1.78
C VAL A 523 5.18 16.34 -1.95
N GLN A 524 3.90 16.64 -2.12
CA GLN A 524 3.43 17.97 -2.51
C GLN A 524 3.28 18.93 -1.34
N LYS A 525 2.88 18.43 -0.18
CA LYS A 525 2.56 19.26 1.01
C LYS A 525 3.56 19.10 2.14
N GLY A 526 4.61 18.29 1.95
CA GLY A 526 5.55 17.95 3.03
C GLY A 526 4.86 17.27 4.21
N LEU A 527 3.75 16.55 3.98
CA LEU A 527 2.92 15.99 5.05
C LEU A 527 3.71 15.03 5.92
N ARG A 528 3.62 15.19 7.25
CA ARG A 528 4.21 14.27 8.25
C ARG A 528 3.17 13.92 9.33
N PRO A 529 3.21 12.72 9.90
CA PRO A 529 2.37 12.35 11.03
C PRO A 529 2.57 13.29 12.22
N THR A 530 1.50 13.59 12.96
CA THR A 530 1.57 14.47 14.14
C THR A 530 2.26 13.74 15.29
N ILE A 531 3.34 14.32 15.83
CA ILE A 531 4.01 13.78 17.02
C ILE A 531 3.18 14.14 18.27
N PRO A 532 2.84 13.17 19.16
CA PRO A 532 2.14 13.47 20.40
C PRO A 532 2.90 14.44 21.31
N LYS A 533 2.20 15.39 21.95
CA LYS A 533 2.81 16.46 22.78
C LYS A 533 3.67 15.97 23.96
N HIS A 534 3.38 14.77 24.48
CA HIS A 534 4.09 14.20 25.63
C HIS A 534 5.24 13.25 25.24
N THR A 535 5.67 13.29 23.98
CA THR A 535 6.81 12.49 23.49
C THR A 535 8.12 13.02 24.04
N HIS A 536 9.04 12.12 24.42
CA HIS A 536 10.38 12.48 24.88
C HIS A 536 11.09 13.42 23.88
N ALA A 537 11.61 14.57 24.34
CA ALA A 537 12.07 15.65 23.47
C ALA A 537 13.11 15.20 22.44
N LYS A 538 14.11 14.43 22.87
CA LYS A 538 15.15 13.90 21.97
C LYS A 538 14.61 12.87 20.97
N LEU A 539 13.57 12.13 21.35
CA LEU A 539 12.93 11.17 20.45
C LEU A 539 12.15 11.91 19.36
N SER A 540 11.43 12.96 19.75
CA SER A 540 10.75 13.87 18.81
C SER A 540 11.74 14.52 17.84
N GLU A 541 12.89 15.00 18.34
CA GLU A 541 13.95 15.59 17.50
C GLU A 541 14.54 14.56 16.53
N LEU A 542 14.87 13.36 17.01
CA LEU A 542 15.39 12.27 16.17
C LEU A 542 14.40 11.92 15.05
N LEU A 543 13.13 11.78 15.40
CA LEU A 543 12.04 11.49 14.46
C LEU A 543 11.94 12.58 13.39
N GLN A 544 11.99 13.85 13.82
CA GLN A 544 12.00 15.00 12.91
C GLN A 544 13.20 15.06 11.98
N LYS A 545 14.38 14.65 12.44
CA LYS A 545 15.59 14.56 11.60
C LYS A 545 15.51 13.41 10.59
N CYS A 546 14.93 12.27 10.97
CA CYS A 546 14.84 11.10 10.10
C CYS A 546 13.97 11.35 8.86
N TRP A 547 12.88 12.13 8.97
CA TRP A 547 11.93 12.35 7.87
C TRP A 547 12.04 13.73 7.20
N GLN A 548 13.21 14.36 7.26
CA GLN A 548 13.47 15.62 6.55
C GLN A 548 13.19 15.47 5.05
N GLN A 549 12.70 16.55 4.42
CA GLN A 549 12.41 16.54 2.98
C GLN A 549 13.68 16.29 2.19
N ASP A 550 14.74 17.04 2.48
CA ASP A 550 16.07 16.84 1.90
C ASP A 550 16.75 15.59 2.50
N PRO A 551 17.09 14.57 1.68
CA PRO A 551 17.82 13.38 2.13
C PRO A 551 19.18 13.68 2.77
N ALA A 552 19.86 14.77 2.37
CA ALA A 552 21.17 15.13 2.90
C ALA A 552 21.12 15.53 4.38
N LEU A 553 19.98 16.03 4.85
CA LEU A 553 19.77 16.44 6.24
C LEU A 553 19.40 15.28 7.17
N ARG A 554 19.15 14.09 6.62
CA ARG A 554 18.79 12.90 7.39
C ARG A 554 20.05 12.25 7.97
N PRO A 555 20.05 11.81 9.24
CA PRO A 555 21.19 11.14 9.85
C PRO A 555 21.40 9.74 9.26
N ASP A 556 22.62 9.21 9.36
CA ASP A 556 22.89 7.80 9.10
C ASP A 556 22.44 6.91 10.27
N PHE A 557 22.21 5.62 10.02
CA PHE A 557 21.77 4.69 11.07
C PHE A 557 22.77 4.56 12.23
N SER A 558 24.06 4.83 12.02
CA SER A 558 25.06 4.91 13.08
C SER A 558 24.78 6.10 14.03
N GLU A 559 24.48 7.28 13.50
CA GLU A 559 24.17 8.48 14.28
C GLU A 559 22.81 8.34 15.00
N ILE A 560 21.85 7.68 14.35
CA ILE A 560 20.56 7.31 14.95
C ILE A 560 20.81 6.41 16.16
N LEU A 561 21.65 5.38 16.02
CA LEU A 561 21.96 4.43 17.09
C LEU A 561 22.61 5.12 18.29
N GLU A 562 23.56 6.02 18.09
CA GLU A 562 24.18 6.83 19.15
C GLU A 562 23.15 7.72 19.87
N THR A 563 22.20 8.28 19.12
CA THR A 563 21.13 9.09 19.71
C THR A 563 20.17 8.24 20.54
N LEU A 564 19.79 7.06 20.05
CA LEU A 564 18.93 6.12 20.78
C LEU A 564 19.62 5.60 22.05
N GLN A 565 20.92 5.34 22.02
CA GLN A 565 21.69 4.92 23.20
C GLN A 565 21.66 5.99 24.31
N ARG A 566 21.90 7.26 23.96
CA ARG A 566 21.78 8.37 24.92
C ARG A 566 20.38 8.49 25.52
N ILE A 567 19.34 8.28 24.71
CA ILE A 567 17.95 8.31 25.22
C ILE A 567 17.73 7.12 26.18
N ALA A 568 18.27 5.93 25.86
CA ALA A 568 18.15 4.76 26.73
C ALA A 568 18.81 4.97 28.10
N GLU A 569 19.99 5.60 28.13
CA GLU A 569 20.71 5.94 29.36
C GLU A 569 19.88 6.88 30.25
N GLU A 570 19.32 7.95 29.67
CA GLU A 570 18.49 8.91 30.42
C GLU A 570 17.20 8.28 30.97
N VAL A 571 16.54 7.44 30.16
CA VAL A 571 15.32 6.75 30.58
C VAL A 571 15.62 5.68 31.65
N GLY A 572 16.81 5.08 31.63
CA GLY A 572 17.29 4.16 32.66
C GLY A 572 17.54 4.85 34.01
N ASP A 573 18.21 6.00 33.97
CA ASP A 573 18.56 6.79 35.17
C ASP A 573 17.31 7.37 35.87
N GLU A 574 16.28 7.80 35.12
CA GLU A 574 15.02 8.26 35.70
C GLU A 574 14.27 7.16 36.47
N HIS A 575 14.43 5.90 36.06
CA HIS A 575 13.78 4.75 36.69
C HIS A 575 14.52 4.32 37.98
N GLU A 576 15.85 4.47 38.02
CA GLU A 576 16.65 4.28 39.24
C GLU A 576 16.46 5.42 40.25
N GLY A 577 16.38 6.67 39.79
CA GLY A 577 16.12 7.84 40.64
C GLY A 577 14.78 7.75 41.37
N LYS A 578 13.71 7.36 40.66
CA LYS A 578 12.38 7.14 41.27
C LYS A 578 12.35 5.96 42.25
N ASN A 579 13.21 4.96 42.08
CA ASN A 579 13.35 3.86 43.05
C ASN A 579 14.16 4.27 44.28
N LYS A 580 15.19 5.13 44.13
CA LYS A 580 15.93 5.72 45.25
C LYS A 580 15.06 6.69 46.06
N ASP A 581 14.20 7.48 45.41
CA ASP A 581 13.26 8.37 46.10
C ASP A 581 12.15 7.62 46.84
N LYS A 582 11.72 6.44 46.34
CA LYS A 582 10.84 5.54 47.11
C LYS A 582 11.54 4.88 48.29
N LEU A 583 12.84 4.59 48.19
CA LEU A 583 13.64 4.04 49.30
C LEU A 583 13.99 5.10 50.35
N LEU A 584 14.18 6.36 49.97
CA LEU A 584 14.45 7.48 50.89
C LEU A 584 13.17 8.07 51.50
N GLY A 585 12.02 8.03 50.79
CA GLY A 585 10.72 8.47 51.29
C GLY A 585 10.03 7.50 52.27
N GLY A 586 10.49 6.24 52.35
CA GLY A 586 9.95 5.22 53.26
C GLY A 586 10.61 5.16 54.64
N PHE A 587 11.77 5.80 54.84
CA PHE A 587 12.57 5.65 56.06
C PHE A 587 12.36 6.74 57.13
N PHE A 588 11.61 7.82 56.86
CA PHE A 588 11.42 8.93 57.81
C PHE A 588 10.00 9.14 58.36
N SER A 589 9.03 8.24 58.10
CA SER A 589 7.65 8.40 58.61
C SER A 589 7.25 7.50 59.79
N ALA A 590 8.14 6.65 60.32
CA ALA A 590 7.80 5.72 61.40
C ALA A 590 8.28 6.10 62.82
N LEU A 591 8.85 7.30 63.03
CA LEU A 591 9.38 7.74 64.34
C LEU A 591 8.90 9.14 64.75
N ARG A 592 7.58 9.28 64.94
CA ARG A 592 6.93 10.26 65.83
C ARG A 592 5.49 9.76 66.02
N GLY A 593 5.15 9.01 67.06
CA GLY A 593 5.38 9.29 68.48
C GLY A 593 4.03 9.60 69.11
N ARG A 594 3.25 8.55 69.41
CA ARG A 594 2.13 8.57 70.36
C ARG A 594 2.70 8.96 71.73
N GLY A 595 2.17 10.02 72.34
CA GLY A 595 2.53 10.44 73.69
C GLY A 595 1.53 11.44 74.24
N HIS A 596 0.62 10.90 75.05
CA HIS A 596 -0.42 11.54 75.87
C HIS A 596 -1.74 11.94 75.21
#